data_AF-A0A3N5U5G1-F1
#
_entry.id   AF-A0A3N5U5G1-F1
#
_cell.length_a   1.000
_cell.length_b   1.000
_cell.length_c   1.000
_cell.angle_alpha   90.00
_cell.angle_beta   90.00
_cell.angle_gamma   90.00
#
_symmetry.space_group_name_H-M   'P 1'
#
loop_
_entity.id
_entity.type
_entity.pdbx_description
1 polymer ?
#
loop_
_entity_poly.entity_id
_entity_poly.type
_entity_poly.pdbx_seq_one_letter_code
_entity_poly.pdbx_strand_id
1 'polypeptide(L)' 'MAQFPADAPIRKVIKAFEQLGFTIVREGNHIAMIKDNPDGTRTPITIPNHSTIKKSTLLTILT' A
#
# COMPACT_ATOMS: atom_id res chain seq x y z
N MET A 1 -0.61 -21.92 -5.37
CA MET A 1 -0.68 -20.45 -5.53
C MET A 1 -1.48 -19.89 -4.37
N ALA A 2 -0.93 -18.95 -3.60
CA ALA A 2 -1.73 -18.24 -2.61
C ALA A 2 -2.81 -17.43 -3.34
N GLN A 3 -4.07 -17.57 -2.93
CA GLN A 3 -5.16 -16.81 -3.52
C GLN A 3 -4.94 -15.32 -3.22
N PHE A 4 -5.07 -14.46 -4.24
CA PHE A 4 -5.01 -13.02 -4.02
C PHE A 4 -6.10 -12.61 -3.02
N PRO A 5 -5.78 -11.75 -2.03
CA PRO A 5 -6.73 -11.38 -0.99
C PRO A 5 -8.03 -10.82 -1.58
N ALA A 6 -9.13 -11.07 -0.87
CA ALA A 6 -10.37 -10.35 -1.09
C ALA A 6 -10.23 -8.89 -0.59
N ASP A 7 -11.33 -8.24 -0.28
CA ASP A 7 -11.29 -6.93 0.36
C ASP A 7 -10.52 -6.98 1.69
N ALA A 8 -9.71 -5.96 1.97
CA ALA A 8 -8.82 -5.94 3.13
C ALA A 8 -8.97 -4.64 3.94
N PRO A 9 -8.96 -4.69 5.28
CA PRO A 9 -8.89 -3.49 6.10
C PRO A 9 -7.62 -2.69 5.81
N ILE A 10 -7.72 -1.35 5.72
CA ILE A 10 -6.57 -0.48 5.40
C ILE A 10 -5.37 -0.70 6.32
N ARG A 11 -5.60 -0.96 7.61
CA ARG A 11 -4.52 -1.26 8.56
C ARG A 11 -3.69 -2.49 8.17
N LYS A 12 -4.32 -3.53 7.61
CA LYS A 12 -3.60 -4.72 7.12
C LYS A 12 -2.80 -4.41 5.86
N VAL A 13 -3.36 -3.58 4.98
CA VAL A 13 -2.71 -3.15 3.74
C VAL A 13 -1.46 -2.32 4.05
N ILE A 14 -1.58 -1.30 4.91
CA ILE A 14 -0.45 -0.48 5.39
C ILE A 14 0.63 -1.38 5.98
N LYS A 15 0.25 -2.26 6.93
CA LYS A 15 1.21 -3.16 7.59
C LYS A 15 1.95 -4.07 6.61
N ALA A 16 1.27 -4.53 5.55
CA ALA A 16 1.92 -5.32 4.51
C ALA A 16 2.95 -4.49 3.72
N PHE A 17 2.64 -3.23 3.38
CA PHE A 17 3.60 -2.34 2.74
C PHE A 17 4.76 -1.96 3.66
N GLU A 18 4.51 -1.73 4.95
CA GLU A 18 5.58 -1.52 5.93
C GLU A 18 6.54 -2.71 6.00
N GLN A 19 6.03 -3.94 5.99
CA GLN A 19 6.86 -5.16 5.92
C GLN A 19 7.68 -5.27 4.62
N LEU A 20 7.25 -4.63 3.54
CA LEU A 20 7.99 -4.55 2.27
C LEU A 20 9.00 -3.38 2.23
N GLY A 21 9.11 -2.62 3.32
CA GLY A 21 10.03 -1.49 3.48
C GLY A 21 9.45 -0.14 3.09
N PHE A 22 8.13 -0.02 2.93
CA PHE A 22 7.50 1.27 2.73
C PHE A 22 7.28 2.01 4.06
N THR A 23 7.27 3.33 4.01
CA THR A 23 6.99 4.20 5.16
C THR A 23 5.95 5.24 4.78
N ILE A 24 5.04 5.57 5.69
CA ILE A 24 4.02 6.59 5.46
C ILE A 24 4.67 7.97 5.47
N VAL A 25 4.39 8.77 4.43
CA VAL A 25 4.87 10.17 4.33
C VAL A 25 3.74 11.18 4.39
N ARG A 26 2.50 10.75 4.13
CA ARG A 26 1.32 11.61 4.24
C ARG A 26 0.08 10.79 4.51
N GLU A 27 -0.73 11.25 5.46
CA GLU A 27 -2.07 10.73 5.71
C GLU A 27 -3.13 11.82 5.47
N GLY A 28 -4.23 11.43 4.86
CA GLY A 28 -5.38 12.28 4.55
C GLY A 28 -6.47 11.43 3.90
N ASN A 29 -7.21 11.97 2.93
CA ASN A 29 -8.15 11.15 2.13
C ASN A 29 -7.44 10.03 1.35
N HIS A 30 -6.15 10.23 1.07
CA HIS A 30 -5.25 9.22 0.55
C HIS A 30 -4.02 9.12 1.46
N ILE A 31 -3.44 7.93 1.53
CA ILE A 31 -2.19 7.62 2.22
C ILE A 31 -1.11 7.52 1.15
N ALA A 32 -0.06 8.32 1.29
CA ALA A 32 1.14 8.19 0.48
C ALA A 32 2.22 7.49 1.29
N MET A 33 2.84 6.47 0.70
CA MET A 33 3.98 5.77 1.29
C MET A 33 5.16 5.78 0.30
N ILE A 34 6.38 5.71 0.83
CA ILE A 34 7.60 5.60 0.02
C ILE A 34 8.45 4.43 0.48
N LYS A 35 9.13 3.77 -0.45
CA LYS A 35 10.23 2.86 -0.17
C LYS A 35 11.51 3.45 -0.74
N ASP A 36 12.53 3.63 0.09
CA ASP A 36 13.88 3.96 -0.36
C ASP A 36 14.54 2.68 -0.89
N ASN A 37 15.05 2.74 -2.12
CA ASN A 37 15.74 1.62 -2.77
C ASN A 37 17.26 1.72 -2.57
N PRO A 38 18.00 0.60 -2.61
CA PRO A 38 19.45 0.61 -2.44
C PRO A 38 20.22 1.41 -3.49
N ASP A 39 19.63 1.64 -4.66
CA ASP A 39 20.18 2.45 -5.75
C ASP A 39 19.98 3.97 -5.56
N GLY A 40 19.41 4.38 -4.43
CA GLY A 40 19.12 5.78 -4.10
C GLY A 40 17.82 6.32 -4.70
N THR A 41 17.07 5.50 -5.44
CA THR A 41 15.75 5.88 -5.94
C THR A 41 14.67 5.71 -4.86
N ARG A 42 13.49 6.31 -5.09
CA ARG A 42 12.32 6.16 -4.23
C ARG A 42 11.16 5.61 -5.02
N THR A 43 10.50 4.59 -4.48
CA THR A 43 9.26 4.04 -5.03
C THR A 43 8.08 4.60 -4.23
N PRO A 44 7.32 5.58 -4.76
CA PRO A 44 6.12 6.07 -4.12
C PRO A 44 4.92 5.15 -4.39
N ILE A 45 3.98 5.11 -3.47
CA ILE A 45 2.68 4.46 -3.64
C ILE A 45 1.58 5.27 -2.97
N THR A 46 0.39 5.30 -3.58
CA THR A 46 -0.78 6.03 -3.05
C THR A 46 -1.94 5.08 -2.89
N ILE A 47 -2.56 5.09 -1.70
CA ILE A 47 -3.65 4.19 -1.31
C ILE A 47 -4.82 5.07 -0.83
N PRO A 48 -6.08 4.82 -1.24
CA PRO A 48 -7.22 5.53 -0.66
C PRO A 48 -7.36 5.20 0.83
N ASN A 49 -7.66 6.20 1.67
CA ASN A 49 -7.79 6.02 3.11
C ASN A 49 -9.22 5.61 3.52
N HIS A 50 -9.69 4.49 2.95
CA HIS A 50 -10.99 3.91 3.30
C HIS A 50 -10.81 2.79 4.30
N SER A 51 -11.77 2.57 5.22
CA SER A 51 -11.67 1.50 6.24
C SER A 51 -11.39 0.12 5.64
N THR A 52 -11.98 -0.16 4.48
CA THR A 52 -11.79 -1.38 3.70
C THR A 52 -11.41 -1.03 2.26
N ILE A 53 -10.32 -1.63 1.79
CA ILE A 53 -9.82 -1.52 0.42
C ILE A 53 -10.36 -2.68 -0.40
N LYS A 54 -10.98 -2.37 -1.53
CA LYS A 54 -11.55 -3.36 -2.43
C LYS A 54 -10.45 -4.14 -3.16
N LYS A 55 -10.72 -5.41 -3.46
CA LYS A 55 -9.81 -6.25 -4.25
C LYS A 55 -9.38 -5.59 -5.56
N SER A 56 -10.31 -4.92 -6.26
CA SER A 56 -10.00 -4.19 -7.50
C SER A 56 -8.96 -3.10 -7.27
N THR A 57 -9.12 -2.30 -6.22
CA THR A 57 -8.16 -1.26 -5.84
C THR A 57 -6.80 -1.85 -5.45
N LEU A 58 -6.78 -2.96 -4.70
CA LEU A 58 -5.53 -3.65 -4.36
C LEU A 58 -4.77 -4.11 -5.60
N LEU A 59 -5.48 -4.64 -6.63
CA LEU A 59 -4.86 -5.02 -7.89
C LEU A 59 -4.30 -3.81 -8.64
N THR A 60 -5.05 -2.70 -8.69
CA THR A 60 -4.59 -1.46 -9.34
C THR A 60 -3.33 -0.90 -8.68
N ILE A 61 -3.22 -0.97 -7.35
CA ILE A 61 -2.07 -0.45 -6.61
C ILE A 61 -0.80 -1.32 -6.80
N LEU A 62 -0.96 -2.61 -7.11
CA LEU A 62 0.13 -3.58 -7.24
C LEU A 62 0.57 -3.82 -8.71
N THR A 63 0.04 -3.05 -9.66
CA THR A 63 0.41 -3.10 -11.09
C THR A 63 1.33 -1.93 -11.42
#